data_AF-A0A537HSC1-F1
#
_entry.id   AF-A0A537HSC1-F1
#
_cell.length_a   1.000
_cell.length_b   1.000
_cell.length_c   1.000
_cell.angle_alpha   90.00
_cell.angle_beta   90.00
_cell.angle_gamma   90.00
#
_symmetry.space_group_name_H-M   'P 1'
#
loop_
_entity.id
_entity.type
_entity.pdbx_description
1 polymer ?
#
loop_
_entity_poly.entity_id
_entity_poly.type
_entity_poly.pdbx_seq_one_letter_code
_entity_poly.pdbx_strand_id
1 'polypeptide(L)'
;MTIKTDERPVLLSLNGRGFYVLHYSAVPEEKLSRISFDLVDPNTGEGGSAEALVDPKLLEDLNSYNLGTNKGQAFLIWIDTNSNEVRWQLRKTVKSETPGFNPA
;
A
#
# COMPACT_ATOMS: atom_id res chain seq x y z
N MET A 1 5.60 -15.42 -1.46
CA MET A 1 6.54 -14.28 -1.55
C MET A 1 6.62 -13.64 -0.17
N THR A 2 7.82 -13.50 0.40
CA THR A 2 8.02 -12.98 1.76
C THR A 2 8.19 -11.47 1.69
N ILE A 3 7.30 -10.69 2.34
CA ILE A 3 7.53 -9.26 2.56
C ILE A 3 8.81 -9.16 3.38
N LYS A 4 9.88 -8.60 2.81
CA LYS A 4 11.11 -8.39 3.58
C LYS A 4 10.81 -7.35 4.64
N THR A 5 11.01 -7.71 5.91
CA THR A 5 10.71 -6.85 7.07
C THR A 5 11.52 -5.55 7.12
N ASP A 6 12.56 -5.46 6.29
CA ASP A 6 13.42 -4.30 6.13
C ASP A 6 12.87 -3.31 5.10
N GLU A 7 11.90 -3.74 4.29
CA GLU A 7 11.20 -2.92 3.32
C GLU A 7 10.03 -2.21 3.99
N ARG A 8 9.66 -1.04 3.45
CA ARG A 8 8.50 -0.24 3.84
C ARG A 8 7.43 -0.40 2.77
N PRO A 9 6.72 -1.55 2.71
CA PRO A 9 5.80 -1.82 1.64
C PRO A 9 4.57 -0.92 1.74
N VAL A 10 4.21 -0.34 0.59
CA VAL A 10 2.90 0.25 0.38
C VAL A 10 2.08 -0.77 -0.42
N LEU A 11 0.98 -1.24 0.16
CA LEU A 11 0.07 -2.19 -0.47
C LEU A 11 -1.23 -1.47 -0.82
N LEU A 12 -1.73 -1.74 -2.02
CA LEU A 12 -2.97 -1.18 -2.51
C LEU A 12 -3.95 -2.29 -2.88
N SER A 13 -5.15 -2.23 -2.33
CA SER A 13 -6.28 -3.04 -2.75
C SER A 13 -7.16 -2.21 -3.67
N LEU A 14 -7.26 -2.61 -4.94
CA LEU A 14 -8.16 -2.00 -5.92
C LEU A 14 -9.31 -2.96 -6.19
N ASN A 15 -10.53 -2.58 -5.80
CA ASN A 15 -11.74 -3.39 -5.95
C ASN A 15 -11.57 -4.83 -5.40
N GLY A 16 -10.84 -4.97 -4.28
CA GLY A 16 -10.56 -6.27 -3.66
C GLY A 16 -9.34 -7.02 -4.20
N ARG A 17 -8.71 -6.58 -5.30
CA ARG A 17 -7.45 -7.15 -5.81
C ARG A 17 -6.24 -6.42 -5.22
N GLY A 18 -5.26 -7.17 -4.71
CA GLY A 18 -4.08 -6.61 -4.04
C GLY A 18 -2.89 -6.39 -4.96
N PHE A 19 -2.18 -5.28 -4.76
CA PHE A 19 -1.02 -4.84 -5.53
C PHE A 19 0.05 -4.28 -4.61
N TYR A 20 1.31 -4.34 -5.05
CA TYR A 20 2.36 -3.48 -4.49
C TYR A 20 2.35 -2.15 -5.22
N VAL A 21 2.51 -1.06 -4.47
CA VAL A 21 2.75 0.27 -5.04
C VAL A 21 4.26 0.44 -5.22
N LEU A 22 4.68 0.69 -6.46
CA LEU A 22 6.08 0.96 -6.81
C LEU A 22 6.41 2.44 -6.65
N HIS A 23 5.50 3.28 -7.12
CA HIS A 23 5.64 4.72 -7.11
C HIS A 23 4.25 5.37 -7.06
N TYR A 24 4.19 6.60 -6.60
CA TYR A 24 3.00 7.43 -6.69
C TYR A 24 3.39 8.87 -6.99
N SER A 25 2.51 9.57 -7.69
CA SER A 25 2.56 11.02 -7.84
C SER A 25 1.22 11.62 -7.43
N ALA A 26 1.22 12.85 -6.96
CA ALA A 26 0.00 13.51 -6.53
C ALA A 26 -0.05 14.96 -7.01
N VAL A 27 -1.25 15.39 -7.41
CA VAL A 27 -1.58 16.75 -7.81
C VAL A 27 -2.63 17.28 -6.84
N PRO A 28 -2.37 18.39 -6.12
CA PRO A 28 -3.37 19.02 -5.27
C PRO A 28 -4.55 19.55 -6.10
N GLU A 29 -5.77 19.33 -5.63
CA GLU A 29 -6.99 19.99 -6.09
C GLU A 29 -7.60 20.82 -4.96
N GLU A 30 -8.70 21.55 -5.19
CA GLU A 30 -9.21 22.54 -4.21
C GLU A 30 -9.46 21.96 -2.81
N LYS A 31 -10.03 20.74 -2.71
CA LYS A 31 -10.39 20.09 -1.44
C LYS A 31 -9.86 18.67 -1.29
N LEU A 32 -9.32 18.11 -2.36
CA LEU A 32 -8.83 16.74 -2.46
C LEU A 32 -7.46 16.76 -3.15
N SER A 33 -6.79 15.62 -3.16
CA SER A 33 -5.60 15.39 -3.96
C SER A 33 -5.88 14.30 -4.97
N ARG A 34 -5.53 14.50 -6.23
CA ARG A 34 -5.51 13.43 -7.22
C ARG A 34 -4.20 12.69 -7.09
N ILE A 35 -4.26 11.39 -6.80
CA ILE A 35 -3.08 10.53 -6.69
C ILE A 35 -3.11 9.47 -7.78
N SER A 36 -1.97 9.27 -8.42
CA SER A 36 -1.74 8.22 -9.41
C SER A 36 -0.70 7.25 -8.85
N PHE A 37 -1.03 5.96 -8.85
CA PHE A 37 -0.18 4.88 -8.35
C PHE A 37 0.30 4.01 -9.50
N ASP A 38 1.60 3.73 -9.52
CA ASP A 38 2.20 2.67 -10.32
C ASP A 38 2.18 1.37 -9.51
N LEU A 39 1.59 0.33 -10.09
CA LEU A 39 1.28 -0.92 -9.42
C LEU A 39 2.03 -2.09 -10.04
N VAL A 40 2.28 -3.12 -9.24
CA VAL A 40 2.67 -4.44 -9.74
C VAL A 40 1.82 -5.52 -9.08
N ASP A 41 1.33 -6.46 -9.90
CA ASP A 41 0.60 -7.63 -9.41
C ASP A 41 1.60 -8.59 -8.72
N PRO A 42 1.36 -8.97 -7.46
CA PRO A 42 2.28 -9.81 -6.69
C PRO A 42 2.37 -11.25 -7.21
N ASN A 43 1.39 -11.73 -7.97
CA ASN A 43 1.28 -13.09 -8.45
C ASN A 43 1.81 -13.26 -9.88
N THR A 44 1.60 -12.25 -10.74
CA THR A 44 2.01 -12.31 -12.16
C THR A 44 3.23 -11.45 -12.46
N GLY A 45 3.55 -10.46 -11.63
CA GLY A 45 4.61 -9.48 -11.90
C GLY A 45 4.22 -8.44 -12.97
N GLU A 46 2.98 -8.48 -13.47
CA GLU A 46 2.49 -7.51 -14.45
C GLU A 46 2.32 -6.13 -13.81
N GLY A 47 2.76 -5.10 -14.54
CA GLY A 47 2.57 -3.71 -14.15
C GLY A 47 1.14 -3.23 -14.38
N GLY A 48 0.72 -2.22 -13.64
CA GLY A 48 -0.56 -1.54 -13.81
C GLY A 48 -0.52 -0.13 -13.20
N SER A 49 -1.64 0.57 -13.28
CA SER A 49 -1.80 1.87 -12.62
C SER A 49 -3.21 2.05 -12.07
N ALA A 50 -3.33 2.91 -11.06
CA ALA A 50 -4.61 3.32 -10.50
C ALA A 50 -4.60 4.82 -10.18
N GLU A 51 -5.73 5.49 -10.38
CA GLU A 51 -5.92 6.89 -10.01
C GLU A 51 -7.11 7.02 -9.05
N ALA A 52 -6.99 7.91 -8.06
CA ALA A 52 -8.08 8.25 -7.16
C ALA A 52 -8.02 9.70 -6.70
N LEU A 53 -9.19 10.28 -6.41
CA LEU A 53 -9.30 11.51 -5.62
C LEU A 53 -9.34 11.12 -4.15
N VAL A 54 -8.42 11.68 -3.37
CA VAL A 54 -8.21 11.29 -1.97
C VAL A 54 -8.20 12.51 -1.06
N ASP A 55 -8.49 12.28 0.21
CA ASP A 55 -8.26 13.27 1.25
C ASP A 55 -6.75 13.61 1.30
N PRO A 56 -6.35 14.90 1.32
CA PRO A 56 -4.95 15.30 1.43
C PRO A 56 -4.21 14.66 2.62
N LYS A 57 -4.93 14.30 3.69
CA LYS A 57 -4.40 13.59 4.86
C LYS A 57 -3.76 12.24 4.50
N LEU A 58 -4.29 11.53 3.49
CA LEU A 58 -3.68 10.30 2.99
C LEU A 58 -2.27 10.57 2.45
N LEU A 59 -2.11 11.64 1.67
CA LEU A 59 -0.82 12.00 1.09
C LEU A 59 0.20 12.39 2.17
N GLU A 60 -0.24 13.13 3.19
CA GLU A 60 0.60 13.46 4.35
C GLU A 60 1.07 12.21 5.11
N ASP A 61 0.17 11.27 5.37
CA ASP A 61 0.50 10.01 6.05
C ASP A 61 1.43 9.13 5.20
N LEU A 62 1.17 9.06 3.89
CA LEU A 62 1.98 8.28 2.95
C LEU A 62 3.40 8.86 2.82
N ASN A 63 3.52 10.19 2.69
CA ASN A 63 4.81 10.88 2.65
C ASN A 63 5.58 10.69 3.96
N SER A 64 4.91 10.81 5.10
CA SER A 64 5.52 10.62 6.42
C SER A 64 6.04 9.19 6.60
N TYR A 65 5.29 8.20 6.14
CA TYR A 65 5.71 6.79 6.15
C TYR A 65 6.96 6.54 5.29
N ASN A 66 7.00 7.11 4.08
CA ASN A 66 8.14 6.99 3.17
C ASN A 66 9.40 7.71 3.66
N LEU A 67 9.25 8.79 4.44
CA LEU A 67 10.37 9.52 5.05
C LEU A 67 10.81 8.95 6.41
N GLY A 68 9.96 8.18 7.09
CA GLY A 68 10.19 7.73 8.46
C GLY A 68 11.28 6.66 8.64
N THR A 69 11.39 6.11 9.84
CA THR A 69 12.30 4.99 10.16
C THR A 69 11.56 3.72 10.61
N ASN A 70 10.23 3.73 10.47
CA ASN A 70 9.34 2.67 10.95
C ASN A 70 9.46 1.39 10.11
N LYS A 71 10.49 0.59 10.42
CA LYS A 71 10.66 -0.77 9.87
C LYS A 71 9.63 -1.73 10.46
N GLY A 72 9.28 -2.78 9.72
CA GLY A 72 8.31 -3.78 10.19
C GLY A 72 6.85 -3.29 10.21
N GLN A 73 6.51 -2.28 9.42
CA GLN A 73 5.15 -1.81 9.19
C GLN A 73 4.87 -1.72 7.69
N ALA A 74 3.62 -1.97 7.30
CA ALA A 74 3.10 -1.77 5.95
C ALA A 74 2.10 -0.62 5.96
N PHE A 75 2.13 0.20 4.91
CA PHE A 75 1.08 1.16 4.63
C PHE A 75 0.05 0.50 3.71
N LEU A 76 -1.21 0.47 4.12
CA LEU A 76 -2.27 -0.20 3.37
C LEU A 76 -3.27 0.84 2.86
N ILE A 77 -3.63 0.73 1.60
CA ILE A 77 -4.61 1.58 0.91
C ILE A 77 -5.70 0.68 0.32
N TRP A 78 -6.96 1.02 0.50
CA TRP A 78 -8.09 0.40 -0.21
C TRP A 78 -8.78 1.45 -1.06
N ILE A 79 -9.00 1.10 -2.32
CA ILE A 79 -9.76 1.88 -3.29
C ILE A 79 -10.90 0.99 -3.78
N ASP A 80 -12.13 1.39 -3.47
CA ASP A 80 -13.33 0.81 -4.06
C ASP A 80 -13.93 1.81 -5.04
N THR A 81 -13.77 1.52 -6.33
CA THR A 81 -14.27 2.37 -7.41
C THR A 81 -15.78 2.31 -7.56
N ASN A 82 -16.46 1.29 -7.00
CA ASN A 82 -17.91 1.18 -7.07
C ASN A 82 -18.59 2.14 -6.08
N SER A 83 -17.99 2.33 -4.90
CA SER A 83 -18.46 3.25 -3.87
C SER A 83 -17.73 4.60 -3.88
N ASN A 84 -16.71 4.74 -4.72
CA ASN A 84 -15.77 5.87 -4.73
C ASN A 84 -15.14 6.13 -3.35
N GLU A 85 -14.85 5.04 -2.63
CA GLU A 85 -14.32 5.09 -1.27
C GLU A 85 -12.82 4.81 -1.26
N VAL A 86 -12.08 5.63 -0.52
CA VAL A 86 -10.65 5.43 -0.25
C VAL A 86 -10.41 5.38 1.25
N ARG A 87 -9.74 4.32 1.72
CA ARG A 87 -9.33 4.14 3.12
C ARG A 87 -7.87 3.81 3.21
N TRP A 88 -7.22 4.14 4.32
CA TRP A 88 -5.85 3.76 4.59
C TRP A 88 -5.57 3.47 6.06
N GLN A 89 -4.55 2.66 6.32
CA GLN A 89 -4.06 2.40 7.66
C GLN A 89 -2.61 1.91 7.66
N LEU A 90 -1.89 2.16 8.76
CA LEU A 90 -0.61 1.52 9.05
C LEU A 90 -0.84 0.21 9.81
N ARG A 91 -0.21 -0.89 9.36
CA ARG A 91 -0.23 -2.18 10.05
C ARG A 91 1.18 -2.66 10.36
N LYS A 92 1.36 -3.28 11.53
CA LYS A 92 2.59 -4.03 11.83
C LYS A 92 2.66 -5.25 10.91
N THR A 93 3.80 -5.47 10.27
CA THR A 93 4.07 -6.72 9.57
C THR A 93 4.44 -7.76 10.62
N VAL A 94 3.53 -8.68 10.92
CA VAL A 94 3.85 -9.83 11.78
C VAL A 94 4.83 -10.73 11.03
N LYS A 95 5.92 -11.15 11.69
CA LYS A 95 6.72 -12.28 11.22
C LYS A 95 5.79 -13.48 11.13
N SER A 96 5.62 -14.05 9.95
CA SER A 96 5.17 -15.43 9.83
C SER A 96 6.30 -16.32 10.36
N GLU A 97 6.33 -16.56 11.67
CA GLU A 97 7.10 -17.69 12.18
C GLU A 97 6.34 -18.95 11.74
N THR A 98 6.83 -19.59 10.68
CA THR A 98 6.44 -20.98 10.40
C THR A 98 6.77 -21.78 11.66
N PRO A 99 5.80 -22.45 12.31
CA PRO A 99 6.12 -23.34 13.42
C PRO A 99 7.09 -24.38 12.87
N GLY A 100 8.31 -24.40 13.42
CA GLY A 100 9.33 -25.37 13.02
C GLY A 100 8.74 -26.76 13.11
N PHE A 101 8.68 -27.46 11.97
CA PHE A 101 8.37 -28.87 11.93
C PHE A 101 9.51 -29.57 12.67
N ASN A 102 9.21 -30.12 13.85
CA ASN A 102 10.15 -30.89 14.63
C ASN A 102 9.87 -32.37 14.31
N PRO A 103 10.61 -33.03 13.40
CA PRO A 103 10.49 -34.46 13.24
C PRO A 103 11.04 -35.12 14.51
N ALA A 104 10.17 -35.88 15.18
CA ALA A 104 10.54 -36.77 16.27
C ALA A 104 11.47 -37.90 15.77
#